data_AF-A0A6G2U4R8-F1
#
_entry.id   AF-A0A6G2U4R8-F1
#
_cell.length_a   1.000
_cell.length_b   1.000
_cell.length_c   1.000
_cell.angle_alpha   90.00
_cell.angle_beta   90.00
_cell.angle_gamma   90.00
#
_symmetry.space_group_name_H-M   'P 1'
#
loop_
_entity.id
_entity.type
_entity.pdbx_description
1 polymer ?
#
loop_
_entity_poly.entity_id
_entity_poly.type
_entity_poly.pdbx_seq_one_letter_code
_entity_poly.pdbx_strand_id
1 'polypeptide(L)'
;MLHRVTSEHAENARELQEQQASRIALTWTGEPGRMEEMTHGVLIEQAERAAAALRRYGVRAGDRVAVHLPLVPESVIATIACGRLDAIRSSLPVSLTVPELAARLRESGARVLITADAAFWDGAVRPVKALLDHALARGAGPDPVERRTVLVVNRCARPVSWTPGRDRWWHEALDEV
;
A
#
# COMPACT_ATOMS: atom_id res chain seq x y z
N MET A 1 3.03 -4.77 48.41
CA MET A 1 3.48 -6.02 47.77
C MET A 1 2.87 -6.22 46.38
N LEU A 2 1.58 -5.91 46.15
CA LEU A 2 0.92 -6.08 44.84
C LEU A 2 1.37 -5.11 43.73
N HIS A 3 1.73 -3.86 44.05
CA HIS A 3 2.17 -2.87 43.04
C HIS A 3 3.52 -3.22 42.36
N ARG A 4 4.39 -3.97 43.06
CA ARG A 4 5.74 -4.30 42.57
C ARG A 4 5.74 -5.49 41.59
N VAL A 5 4.83 -6.45 41.82
CA VAL A 5 4.63 -7.59 40.92
C VAL A 5 3.95 -7.15 39.61
N THR A 6 3.06 -6.16 39.65
CA THR A 6 2.44 -5.62 38.42
C THR A 6 3.42 -4.79 37.58
N SER A 7 4.39 -4.09 38.20
CA SER A 7 5.38 -3.31 37.47
C SER A 7 6.42 -4.20 36.79
N GLU A 8 6.94 -5.25 37.47
CA GLU A 8 7.93 -6.17 36.90
C GLU A 8 7.37 -6.96 35.71
N HIS A 9 6.10 -7.40 35.77
CA HIS A 9 5.46 -8.04 34.61
C HIS A 9 5.24 -7.08 33.44
N ALA A 10 4.94 -5.82 33.72
CA ALA A 10 4.77 -4.79 32.68
C ALA A 10 6.12 -4.41 32.04
N GLU A 11 7.19 -4.35 32.83
CA GLU A 11 8.57 -4.13 32.35
C GLU A 11 9.04 -5.28 31.47
N ASN A 12 8.90 -6.53 31.93
CA ASN A 12 9.24 -7.72 31.14
C ASN A 12 8.43 -7.81 29.83
N ALA A 13 7.14 -7.47 29.87
CA ALA A 13 6.31 -7.43 28.66
C ALA A 13 6.76 -6.35 27.67
N ARG A 14 7.17 -5.17 28.14
CA ARG A 14 7.71 -4.10 27.31
C ARG A 14 9.04 -4.50 26.68
N GLU A 15 9.96 -5.05 27.47
CA GLU A 15 11.25 -5.53 26.95
C GLU A 15 11.08 -6.60 25.88
N LEU A 16 10.17 -7.56 26.08
CA LEU A 16 9.83 -8.58 25.08
C LEU A 16 9.25 -7.95 23.81
N GLN A 17 8.39 -6.93 23.95
CA GLN A 17 7.78 -6.24 22.82
C GLN A 17 8.81 -5.40 22.05
N GLU A 18 9.75 -4.74 22.74
CA GLU A 18 10.88 -4.02 22.13
C GLU A 18 11.83 -4.96 21.39
N GLN A 19 12.14 -6.12 22.00
CA GLN A 19 12.94 -7.16 21.35
C GLN A 19 12.25 -7.72 20.11
N GLN A 20 10.93 -7.93 20.14
CA GLN A 20 10.18 -8.35 18.97
C GLN A 20 10.15 -7.26 17.90
N ALA A 21 9.94 -6.01 18.30
CA ALA A 21 9.89 -4.86 17.40
C ALA A 21 11.21 -4.62 16.66
N SER A 22 12.36 -4.98 17.24
CA SER A 22 13.69 -4.83 16.61
C SER A 22 14.06 -5.96 15.65
N ARG A 23 13.33 -7.09 15.63
CA ARG A 23 13.60 -8.19 14.71
C ARG A 23 13.19 -7.84 13.29
N ILE A 24 14.03 -8.21 12.31
CA ILE A 24 13.70 -8.11 10.89
C ILE A 24 12.45 -8.95 10.60
N ALA A 25 11.44 -8.31 10.04
CA ALA A 25 10.16 -8.90 9.65
C ALA A 25 10.05 -9.09 8.14
N LEU A 26 10.69 -8.20 7.38
CA LEU A 26 10.65 -8.20 5.92
C LEU A 26 12.03 -7.82 5.38
N THR A 27 12.60 -8.70 4.58
CA THR A 27 13.73 -8.38 3.69
C THR A 27 13.20 -8.39 2.26
N TRP A 28 13.39 -7.28 1.55
CA TRP A 28 13.02 -7.13 0.16
C TRP A 28 14.25 -6.88 -0.68
N THR A 29 14.36 -7.62 -1.78
CA THR A 29 15.40 -7.44 -2.78
C THR A 29 14.76 -7.06 -4.10
N GLY A 30 15.10 -5.90 -4.62
CA GLY A 30 14.71 -5.44 -5.94
C GLY A 30 15.88 -5.32 -6.90
N GLU A 31 15.52 -5.17 -8.17
CA GLU A 31 16.47 -5.02 -9.25
C GLU A 31 16.68 -3.52 -9.61
N PRO A 32 17.92 -3.11 -9.96
CA PRO A 32 19.18 -3.83 -9.81
C PRO A 32 19.76 -3.63 -8.39
N GLY A 33 19.87 -4.71 -7.62
CA GLY A 33 20.67 -4.76 -6.38
C GLY A 33 20.16 -3.92 -5.20
N ARG A 34 18.91 -3.45 -5.21
CA ARG A 34 18.34 -2.69 -4.10
C ARG A 34 17.89 -3.66 -3.01
N MET A 35 18.31 -3.43 -1.78
CA MET A 35 17.87 -4.21 -0.62
C MET A 35 17.24 -3.28 0.41
N GLU A 36 16.10 -3.68 0.94
CA GLU A 36 15.41 -3.01 2.03
C GLU A 36 15.08 -4.02 3.11
N GLU A 37 15.35 -3.65 4.36
CA GLU A 37 14.96 -4.44 5.51
C GLU A 37 14.07 -3.60 6.42
N MET A 38 12.98 -4.21 6.87
CA MET A 38 12.07 -3.61 7.83
C MET A 38 11.96 -4.50 9.05
N THR A 39 12.14 -3.90 10.23
CA THR A 39 11.83 -4.56 11.48
C THR A 39 10.32 -4.69 11.67
N HIS A 40 9.90 -5.52 12.62
CA HIS A 40 8.48 -5.58 13.00
C HIS A 40 7.93 -4.22 13.42
N GLY A 41 8.68 -3.44 14.20
CA GLY A 41 8.26 -2.11 14.65
C GLY A 41 8.01 -1.17 13.47
N VAL A 42 8.97 -1.09 12.54
CA VAL A 42 8.85 -0.25 11.33
C VAL A 42 7.69 -0.72 10.45
N LEU A 43 7.53 -2.02 10.23
CA LEU A 43 6.47 -2.56 9.39
C LEU A 43 5.08 -2.24 9.97
N ILE A 44 4.91 -2.37 11.29
CA ILE A 44 3.65 -2.06 11.97
C ILE A 44 3.37 -0.56 11.96
N GLU A 45 4.37 0.29 12.23
CA GLU A 45 4.22 1.75 12.17
C GLU A 45 3.77 2.20 10.77
N GLN A 46 4.43 1.71 9.72
CA GLN A 46 4.06 2.03 8.34
C GLN A 46 2.65 1.53 8.00
N ALA A 47 2.25 0.36 8.49
CA ALA A 47 0.90 -0.17 8.30
C ALA A 47 -0.17 0.63 9.05
N GLU A 48 0.14 1.16 10.23
CA GLU A 48 -0.75 2.02 11.00
C GLU A 48 -0.99 3.34 10.29
N ARG A 49 0.09 3.98 9.81
CA ARG A 49 0.03 5.21 9.02
C ARG A 49 -0.74 4.98 7.72
N ALA A 50 -0.47 3.88 7.02
CA ALA A 50 -1.24 3.51 5.83
C ALA A 50 -2.73 3.28 6.12
N ALA A 51 -3.08 2.65 7.24
CA ALA A 51 -4.48 2.48 7.64
C ALA A 51 -5.15 3.82 7.97
N ALA A 52 -4.45 4.73 8.66
CA ALA A 52 -4.95 6.07 8.93
C ALA A 52 -5.15 6.88 7.64
N ALA A 53 -4.22 6.82 6.70
CA ALA A 53 -4.33 7.47 5.40
C ALA A 53 -5.51 6.91 4.59
N LEU A 54 -5.66 5.59 4.49
CA LEU A 54 -6.82 4.97 3.83
C LEU A 54 -8.14 5.39 4.46
N ARG A 55 -8.22 5.45 5.79
CA ARG A 55 -9.40 5.95 6.53
C ARG A 55 -9.70 7.42 6.19
N ARG A 56 -8.67 8.28 6.12
CA ARG A 56 -8.79 9.70 5.71
C ARG A 56 -9.37 9.83 4.30
N TYR A 57 -9.04 8.92 3.39
CA TYR A 57 -9.63 8.86 2.04
C TYR A 57 -10.97 8.11 1.97
N GLY A 58 -11.56 7.81 3.14
CA GLY A 58 -12.92 7.33 3.26
C GLY A 58 -13.08 5.82 3.17
N VAL A 59 -12.01 5.03 3.30
CA VAL A 59 -12.09 3.57 3.45
C VAL A 59 -12.64 3.22 4.83
N ARG A 60 -13.64 2.34 4.85
CA ARG A 60 -14.26 1.78 6.06
C ARG A 60 -14.26 0.24 6.02
N ALA A 61 -14.69 -0.38 7.12
CA ALA A 61 -14.91 -1.82 7.17
C ALA A 61 -15.84 -2.27 6.04
N GLY A 62 -15.45 -3.33 5.33
CA GLY A 62 -16.16 -3.87 4.16
C GLY A 62 -15.89 -3.14 2.84
N ASP A 63 -15.30 -1.94 2.85
CA ASP A 63 -14.90 -1.26 1.60
C ASP A 63 -13.74 -1.99 0.94
N ARG A 64 -13.66 -1.87 -0.39
CA ARG A 64 -12.57 -2.47 -1.17
C ARG A 64 -11.45 -1.47 -1.41
N VAL A 65 -10.20 -1.92 -1.25
CA VAL A 65 -9.00 -1.21 -1.66
C VAL A 65 -8.35 -2.00 -2.80
N ALA A 66 -8.30 -1.41 -3.99
CA ALA A 66 -7.68 -2.04 -5.15
C ALA A 66 -6.16 -1.83 -5.08
N VAL A 67 -5.40 -2.92 -5.10
CA VAL A 67 -3.94 -2.87 -5.00
C VAL A 67 -3.32 -3.39 -6.29
N HIS A 68 -2.85 -2.46 -7.11
CA HIS A 68 -2.11 -2.70 -8.35
C HIS A 68 -0.62 -2.39 -8.15
N LEU A 69 -0.01 -3.14 -7.24
CA LEU A 69 1.40 -3.01 -6.88
C LEU A 69 2.20 -4.24 -7.34
N PRO A 70 3.48 -4.04 -7.72
CA PRO A 70 4.45 -5.12 -7.83
C PRO A 70 4.76 -5.75 -6.44
N LEU A 71 5.63 -6.75 -6.41
CA LEU A 71 6.13 -7.33 -5.16
C LEU A 71 7.14 -6.37 -4.51
N VAL A 72 6.63 -5.33 -3.86
CA VAL A 72 7.39 -4.31 -3.11
C VAL A 72 6.91 -4.24 -1.66
N PRO A 73 7.70 -3.72 -0.70
CA PRO A 73 7.34 -3.65 0.72
C PRO A 73 5.97 -3.00 0.98
N GLU A 74 5.64 -1.96 0.23
CA GLU A 74 4.38 -1.23 0.32
C GLU A 74 3.16 -2.11 0.02
N SER A 75 3.34 -3.21 -0.74
CA SER A 75 2.28 -4.20 -0.97
C SER A 75 1.97 -5.00 0.31
N VAL A 76 2.97 -5.30 1.13
CA VAL A 76 2.79 -5.95 2.45
C VAL A 76 2.15 -4.96 3.42
N ILE A 77 2.66 -3.73 3.47
CA ILE A 77 2.13 -2.64 4.30
C ILE A 77 0.63 -2.41 3.98
N ALA A 78 0.27 -2.31 2.70
CA ALA A 78 -1.12 -2.15 2.27
C ALA A 78 -2.01 -3.33 2.68
N THR A 79 -1.48 -4.56 2.69
CA THR A 79 -2.22 -5.75 3.15
C THR A 79 -2.55 -5.66 4.63
N ILE A 80 -1.55 -5.33 5.46
CA ILE A 80 -1.72 -5.19 6.90
C ILE A 80 -2.69 -4.02 7.18
N ALA A 81 -2.51 -2.89 6.49
CA ALA A 81 -3.38 -1.72 6.63
C ALA A 81 -4.85 -2.02 6.31
N CYS A 82 -5.13 -2.77 5.22
CA CYS A 82 -6.49 -3.19 4.91
C CYS A 82 -7.08 -4.07 6.01
N GLY A 83 -6.31 -5.05 6.51
CA GLY A 83 -6.74 -5.90 7.62
C GLY A 83 -7.09 -5.11 8.87
N ARG A 84 -6.31 -4.08 9.21
CA ARG A 84 -6.57 -3.19 10.37
C ARG A 84 -7.83 -2.35 10.24
N LEU A 85 -8.35 -2.17 9.03
CA LEU A 85 -9.58 -1.43 8.75
C LEU A 85 -10.79 -2.33 8.56
N ASP A 86 -10.61 -3.66 8.65
CA ASP A 86 -11.59 -4.65 8.16
C ASP A 86 -12.00 -4.39 6.70
N ALA A 87 -11.08 -3.83 5.92
CA ALA A 87 -11.26 -3.52 4.50
C ALA A 87 -10.82 -4.71 3.64
N ILE A 88 -11.44 -4.85 2.48
CA ILE A 88 -11.18 -5.96 1.56
C ILE A 88 -10.09 -5.53 0.58
N ARG A 89 -8.93 -6.19 0.65
CA ARG A 89 -7.88 -6.02 -0.36
C ARG A 89 -8.29 -6.71 -1.67
N SER A 90 -8.44 -5.93 -2.74
CA SER A 90 -8.64 -6.43 -4.10
C SER A 90 -7.32 -6.35 -4.89
N SER A 91 -6.61 -7.46 -4.98
CA SER A 91 -5.31 -7.51 -5.67
C SER A 91 -5.47 -7.53 -7.18
N LEU A 92 -4.76 -6.64 -7.88
CA LEU A 92 -4.73 -6.51 -9.33
C LEU A 92 -3.28 -6.74 -9.81
N PRO A 93 -2.96 -7.91 -10.40
CA PRO A 93 -1.59 -8.19 -10.84
C PRO A 93 -1.07 -7.16 -11.84
N VAL A 94 0.21 -6.77 -11.71
CA VAL A 94 0.87 -5.83 -12.64
C VAL A 94 1.12 -6.41 -14.03
N SER A 95 0.92 -7.72 -14.20
CA SER A 95 1.00 -8.43 -15.49
C SER A 95 -0.26 -8.33 -16.34
N LEU A 96 -1.36 -7.79 -15.81
CA LEU A 96 -2.60 -7.63 -16.56
C LEU A 96 -2.42 -6.67 -17.74
N THR A 97 -3.04 -7.01 -18.87
CA THR A 97 -3.17 -6.10 -20.00
C THR A 97 -4.14 -4.96 -19.66
N VAL A 98 -4.07 -3.86 -20.42
CA VAL A 98 -4.96 -2.70 -20.23
C VAL A 98 -6.46 -3.09 -20.25
N PRO A 99 -6.96 -3.91 -21.21
CA PRO A 99 -8.36 -4.32 -21.20
C PRO A 99 -8.74 -5.17 -19.98
N GLU A 100 -7.88 -6.08 -19.54
CA GLU A 100 -8.14 -6.92 -18.36
C GLU A 100 -8.16 -6.08 -17.08
N LEU A 101 -7.20 -5.17 -16.92
CA LEU A 101 -7.17 -4.26 -15.78
C LEU A 101 -8.41 -3.36 -15.76
N ALA A 102 -8.82 -2.81 -16.91
CA ALA A 102 -10.02 -1.99 -17.02
C ALA A 102 -11.29 -2.77 -16.62
N ALA A 103 -11.42 -4.02 -17.06
CA ALA A 103 -12.54 -4.88 -16.69
C ALA A 103 -12.59 -5.11 -15.16
N ARG A 104 -11.46 -5.49 -14.56
CA ARG A 104 -11.36 -5.70 -13.11
C ARG A 104 -11.63 -4.42 -12.31
N LEU A 105 -11.17 -3.26 -12.79
CA LEU A 105 -11.39 -1.97 -12.11
C LEU A 105 -12.86 -1.56 -12.09
N ARG A 106 -13.62 -1.85 -13.15
CA ARG A 106 -15.07 -1.63 -13.20
C ARG A 106 -15.79 -2.51 -12.18
N GLU A 107 -15.42 -3.78 -12.11
CA GLU A 107 -16.02 -4.74 -11.17
C GLU A 107 -15.54 -4.55 -9.73
N SER A 108 -14.39 -3.88 -9.53
CA SER A 108 -13.73 -3.81 -8.22
C SER A 108 -14.55 -3.10 -7.16
N GLY A 109 -15.43 -2.15 -7.52
CA GLY A 109 -16.09 -1.25 -6.58
C GLY A 109 -15.17 -0.65 -5.51
N ALA A 110 -13.87 -0.51 -5.80
CA ALA A 110 -12.89 -0.07 -4.83
C ALA A 110 -13.08 1.41 -4.47
N ARG A 111 -12.82 1.77 -3.22
CA ARG A 111 -12.87 3.16 -2.75
C ARG A 111 -11.57 3.90 -3.07
N VAL A 112 -10.45 3.21 -2.90
CA VAL A 112 -9.08 3.71 -3.12
C VAL A 112 -8.32 2.71 -3.98
N LEU A 113 -7.44 3.22 -4.84
CA LEU A 113 -6.47 2.44 -5.59
C LEU A 113 -5.06 2.72 -5.06
N ILE A 114 -4.23 1.69 -4.98
CA ILE A 114 -2.80 1.81 -4.67
C ILE A 114 -2.01 1.25 -5.84
N THR A 115 -1.03 1.99 -6.34
CA THR A 115 -0.17 1.58 -7.45
C THR A 115 1.25 2.09 -7.29
N ALA A 116 2.15 1.76 -8.21
CA ALA A 116 3.52 2.27 -8.25
C ALA A 116 3.72 3.16 -9.49
N ASP A 117 4.67 4.09 -9.42
CA ASP A 117 5.15 4.88 -10.56
C ASP A 117 5.59 3.97 -11.71
N ALA A 118 6.50 3.05 -11.38
CA ALA A 118 7.02 2.00 -12.22
C ALA A 118 7.56 0.88 -11.33
N ALA A 119 7.96 -0.23 -11.94
CA ALA A 119 8.80 -1.20 -11.26
C ALA A 119 9.80 -1.81 -12.20
N PHE A 120 10.92 -2.27 -11.64
CA PHE A 120 11.92 -3.02 -12.35
C PHE A 120 11.64 -4.50 -12.16
N TRP A 121 11.52 -5.24 -13.25
CA TRP A 121 11.55 -6.71 -13.23
C TRP A 121 11.98 -7.23 -14.59
N ASP A 122 12.66 -8.39 -14.60
CA ASP A 122 13.11 -9.05 -15.82
C ASP A 122 14.04 -8.14 -16.66
N GLY A 123 14.99 -7.48 -15.96
CA GLY A 123 15.99 -6.63 -16.62
C GLY A 123 15.46 -5.29 -17.17
N ALA A 124 14.18 -4.97 -16.99
CA ALA A 124 13.57 -3.77 -17.58
C ALA A 124 12.65 -3.01 -16.61
N VAL A 125 12.61 -1.69 -16.76
CA VAL A 125 11.66 -0.82 -16.06
C VAL A 125 10.32 -0.83 -16.79
N ARG A 126 9.24 -1.13 -16.07
CA ARG A 126 7.88 -1.20 -16.59
C ARG A 126 6.99 -0.10 -15.97
N PRO A 127 6.29 0.72 -16.78
CA PRO A 127 5.54 1.87 -16.29
C PRO A 127 4.15 1.47 -15.76
N VAL A 128 4.09 1.06 -14.49
CA VAL A 128 2.87 0.56 -13.84
C VAL A 128 1.76 1.63 -13.80
N LYS A 129 2.09 2.87 -13.41
CA LYS A 129 1.10 3.97 -13.36
C LYS A 129 0.50 4.29 -14.73
N ALA A 130 1.31 4.26 -15.79
CA ALA A 130 0.82 4.53 -17.15
C ALA A 130 -0.18 3.45 -17.61
N LEU A 131 0.08 2.19 -17.28
CA LEU A 131 -0.83 1.09 -17.57
C LEU A 131 -2.15 1.24 -16.81
N LEU A 132 -2.09 1.65 -15.53
CA LEU A 132 -3.29 1.98 -14.75
C LEU A 132 -4.08 3.15 -15.36
N ASP A 133 -3.41 4.24 -15.73
CA ASP A 133 -4.08 5.40 -16.33
C ASP A 133 -4.80 5.04 -17.63
N HIS A 134 -4.17 4.25 -18.50
CA HIS A 134 -4.81 3.75 -19.71
C HIS A 134 -6.04 2.88 -19.40
N ALA A 135 -5.97 2.04 -18.37
CA ALA A 135 -7.08 1.21 -17.95
C ALA A 135 -8.25 2.04 -17.37
N LEU A 136 -7.93 3.08 -16.57
CA LEU A 136 -8.91 4.01 -16.03
C LEU A 136 -9.60 4.81 -17.15
N ALA A 137 -8.83 5.33 -18.12
CA ALA A 137 -9.38 6.05 -19.27
C ALA A 137 -10.27 5.17 -20.16
N ARG A 138 -9.93 3.88 -20.32
CA ARG A 138 -10.74 2.92 -21.08
C ARG A 138 -11.99 2.46 -20.31
N GLY A 139 -11.93 2.51 -18.98
CA GLY A 139 -13.01 2.16 -18.06
C GLY A 139 -14.00 3.29 -17.80
N ALA A 140 -13.81 4.46 -18.41
CA ALA A 140 -14.66 5.64 -18.31
C ALA A 140 -16.07 5.40 -18.90
N GLY A 141 -16.88 4.63 -18.16
CA GLY A 141 -18.34 4.71 -18.20
C GLY A 141 -18.85 5.67 -17.11
N PRO A 142 -20.17 5.80 -16.91
CA PRO A 142 -20.76 6.72 -15.91
C PRO A 142 -20.47 6.37 -14.44
N ASP A 143 -19.59 5.40 -14.18
CA ASP A 143 -19.32 4.82 -12.86
C ASP A 143 -18.30 5.67 -12.07
N PRO A 144 -18.31 5.70 -10.72
CA PRO A 144 -17.49 6.59 -9.88
C PRO A 144 -15.97 6.33 -9.93
N VAL A 145 -15.48 5.47 -10.83
CA VAL A 145 -14.09 5.03 -10.94
C VAL A 145 -13.13 6.21 -11.08
N GLU A 146 -13.53 7.24 -11.82
CA GLU A 146 -12.73 8.46 -12.04
C GLU A 146 -12.55 9.32 -10.78
N ARG A 147 -13.40 9.16 -9.77
CA ARG A 147 -13.37 9.94 -8.51
C ARG A 147 -12.59 9.27 -7.39
N ARG A 148 -12.00 8.10 -7.63
CA ARG A 148 -11.28 7.33 -6.61
C ARG A 148 -9.90 7.93 -6.38
N THR A 149 -9.49 8.08 -5.12
CA THR A 149 -8.11 8.45 -4.79
C THR A 149 -7.16 7.35 -5.27
N VAL A 150 -6.08 7.74 -5.94
CA VAL A 150 -5.00 6.85 -6.36
C VAL A 150 -3.74 7.20 -5.57
N LEU A 151 -3.29 6.28 -4.73
CA LEU A 151 -2.02 6.40 -4.00
C LEU A 151 -0.90 5.78 -4.84
N VAL A 152 0.10 6.59 -5.19
CA VAL A 152 1.22 6.20 -6.05
C VAL A 152 2.48 6.02 -5.20
N VAL A 153 3.05 4.81 -5.21
CA VAL A 153 4.33 4.49 -4.57
C VAL A 153 5.46 4.86 -5.53
N ASN A 154 6.47 5.58 -5.03
CA ASN A 154 7.65 5.95 -5.80
C ASN A 154 8.74 4.87 -5.65
N ARG A 155 8.90 3.99 -6.65
CA ARG A 155 9.90 2.92 -6.67
C ARG A 155 11.03 3.18 -7.64
N CYS A 156 10.80 3.88 -8.74
CA CYS A 156 11.82 4.14 -9.77
C CYS A 156 12.17 5.62 -9.95
N ALA A 157 11.53 6.55 -9.24
CA ALA A 157 11.79 7.99 -9.27
C ALA A 157 11.79 8.59 -10.68
N ARG A 158 10.80 8.19 -11.48
CA ARG A 158 10.65 8.65 -12.86
C ARG A 158 9.49 9.65 -13.00
N PRO A 159 9.50 10.49 -14.04
CA PRO A 159 8.32 11.26 -14.42
C PRO A 159 7.14 10.32 -14.68
N VAL A 160 6.00 10.61 -14.06
CA VAL A 160 4.73 9.91 -14.28
C VAL A 160 3.64 10.90 -14.64
N SER A 161 2.69 10.47 -15.46
CA SER A 161 1.46 11.23 -15.68
C SER A 161 0.67 11.37 -14.39
N TRP A 162 0.14 12.57 -14.15
CA TRP A 162 -0.53 12.93 -12.91
C TRP A 162 -1.88 13.57 -13.17
N THR A 163 -2.91 13.12 -12.44
CA THR A 163 -4.26 13.69 -12.46
C THR A 163 -4.51 14.47 -11.17
N PRO A 164 -4.57 15.82 -11.22
CA PRO A 164 -4.82 16.64 -10.04
C PRO A 164 -6.12 16.26 -9.32
N GLY A 165 -6.09 16.26 -7.98
CA GLY A 165 -7.23 15.90 -7.14
C GLY A 165 -7.48 14.40 -6.99
N ARG A 166 -7.01 13.57 -7.93
CA ARG A 166 -7.14 12.10 -7.90
C ARG A 166 -5.87 11.41 -7.39
N ASP A 167 -4.74 11.75 -8.00
CA ASP A 167 -3.45 11.12 -7.74
C ASP A 167 -2.75 11.79 -6.55
N ARG A 168 -2.15 10.98 -5.67
CA ARG A 168 -1.40 11.40 -4.48
C ARG A 168 -0.20 10.50 -4.28
N TRP A 169 0.91 11.05 -3.80
CA TRP A 169 2.05 10.23 -3.43
C TRP A 169 1.75 9.44 -2.16
N TRP A 170 2.15 8.17 -2.14
CA TRP A 170 1.98 7.29 -0.98
C TRP A 170 2.67 7.84 0.27
N HIS A 171 3.93 8.25 0.15
CA HIS A 171 4.71 8.75 1.29
C HIS A 171 4.10 10.03 1.88
N GLU A 172 3.73 11.01 1.05
CA GLU A 172 3.03 12.23 1.48
C GLU A 172 1.71 11.89 2.19
N ALA A 173 0.93 10.96 1.63
CA ALA A 173 -0.34 10.53 2.24
C ALA A 173 -0.14 9.88 3.62
N LEU A 174 0.98 9.19 3.86
CA LEU A 174 1.35 8.63 5.14
C LEU A 174 1.88 9.68 6.13
N ASP A 175 2.47 10.78 5.65
CA ASP A 175 2.97 11.91 6.47
C ASP A 175 1.84 12.84 6.94
N GLU A 176 0.67 12.81 6.29
CA GLU A 176 -0.51 13.63 6.63
C GLU A 176 -1.34 13.13 7.85
N VAL A 177 -0.94 12.05 8.53
CA VAL A 177 -1.75 11.34 9.55
C VAL A 177 -1.05 11.11 10.88
#